data_AF-O58146-F1
#
_entry.id   AF-O58146-F1
#
_cell.length_a   1.000
_cell.length_b   1.000
_cell.length_c   1.000
_cell.angle_alpha   90.00
_cell.angle_beta   90.00
_cell.angle_gamma   90.00
#
_symmetry.space_group_name_H-M   'P 1'
#
loop_
_entity.id
_entity.type
_entity.pdbx_description
1 polymer ?
#
loop_
_entity_poly.entity_id
_entity_poly.type
_entity_poly.pdbx_seq_one_letter_code
_entity_poly.pdbx_strand_id
1 'polypeptide(L)'
;MISRAEIPQEFSSHRFFRIYLVSREDLFLFKSVTSIERVRDIEDLIVLVETGLDYEVIIRELENQLSKDDSLRSLIPMTIHQLDLLMEQIGTVKGLIHLMEYLIGRD
;
A
#
# COMPACT_ATOMS: atom_id res chain seq x y z
N MET A 1 20.45 -3.14 -25.70
CA MET A 1 20.09 -2.53 -24.40
C MET A 1 18.79 -1.77 -24.62
N ILE A 2 17.69 -2.15 -23.96
CA ILE A 2 16.42 -1.41 -24.10
C ILE A 2 16.56 -0.16 -23.23
N SER A 3 16.44 1.02 -23.83
CA SER A 3 16.37 2.28 -23.09
C SER A 3 15.08 2.26 -22.27
N ARG A 4 15.19 2.13 -20.95
CA ARG A 4 14.03 2.03 -20.04
C ARG A 4 13.48 3.40 -19.62
N ALA A 5 14.22 4.47 -19.86
CA ALA A 5 13.83 5.83 -19.53
C ALA A 5 14.63 6.83 -20.39
N GLU A 6 13.93 7.80 -20.98
CA GLU A 6 14.54 8.94 -21.64
C GLU A 6 14.51 10.14 -20.71
N ILE A 7 15.61 10.87 -20.62
CA ILE A 7 15.67 12.14 -19.91
C ILE A 7 15.18 13.20 -20.90
N PRO A 8 14.06 13.90 -20.65
CA PRO A 8 13.62 14.97 -21.53
C PRO A 8 14.74 16.00 -21.72
N GLN A 9 14.85 16.55 -22.94
CA GLN A 9 15.99 17.40 -23.34
C GLN A 9 16.19 18.62 -22.41
N GLU A 10 15.10 19.16 -21.89
CA GLU A 10 15.07 20.23 -20.89
C GLU A 10 15.78 19.89 -19.56
N PHE A 11 15.94 18.61 -19.23
CA PHE A 11 16.68 18.13 -18.06
C PHE A 11 18.07 17.56 -18.38
N SER A 12 18.52 17.65 -19.64
CA SER A 12 19.82 17.10 -20.08
C SER A 12 21.03 17.72 -19.37
N SER A 13 20.89 18.94 -18.84
CA SER A 13 21.93 19.66 -18.09
C SER A 13 21.87 19.43 -16.57
N HIS A 14 20.83 18.78 -16.05
CA HIS A 14 20.69 18.53 -14.62
C HIS A 14 21.64 17.40 -14.18
N ARG A 15 22.58 17.73 -13.29
CA ARG A 15 23.54 16.75 -12.73
C ARG A 15 22.92 15.87 -11.63
N PHE A 16 21.82 16.30 -11.03
CA PHE A 16 21.15 15.60 -9.93
C PHE A 16 19.63 15.73 -10.09
N PHE A 17 18.93 14.60 -10.01
CA PHE A 17 17.48 14.56 -9.89
C PHE A 17 17.12 14.26 -8.43
N ARG A 18 16.20 15.04 -7.85
CA ARG A 18 15.57 14.69 -6.57
C ARG A 18 14.24 14.02 -6.88
N ILE A 19 14.12 12.78 -6.45
CA ILE A 19 12.88 12.02 -6.57
C ILE A 19 12.22 12.03 -5.20
N TYR A 20 10.98 12.52 -5.13
CA TYR A 20 10.16 12.40 -3.93
C TYR A 20 9.45 11.06 -4.00
N LEU A 21 9.82 10.15 -3.10
CA LEU A 21 9.20 8.84 -3.01
C LEU A 21 7.96 8.93 -2.12
N VAL A 22 6.99 8.07 -2.43
CA VAL A 22 5.84 7.81 -1.57
C VAL A 22 6.30 6.93 -0.41
N SER A 23 5.70 7.10 0.78
CA SER A 23 6.00 6.24 1.92
C SER A 23 5.63 4.78 1.62
N ARG A 24 6.27 3.84 2.30
CA ARG A 24 5.97 2.41 2.08
C ARG A 24 4.59 2.06 2.61
N GLU A 25 4.17 2.75 3.65
CA GLU A 25 2.87 2.69 4.29
C GLU A 25 1.76 3.12 3.33
N ASP A 26 1.93 4.26 2.64
CA ASP A 26 0.98 4.73 1.63
C ASP A 26 0.97 3.82 0.40
N LEU A 27 2.14 3.31 -0.02
CA LEU A 27 2.23 2.33 -1.11
C LEU A 27 1.53 1.02 -0.77
N PHE A 28 1.68 0.54 0.47
CA PHE A 28 1.01 -0.65 0.97
C PHE A 28 -0.51 -0.45 0.95
N LEU A 29 -0.99 0.68 1.50
CA LEU A 29 -2.41 0.99 1.52
C LEU A 29 -3.01 1.12 0.12
N PHE A 30 -2.29 1.79 -0.78
CA PHE A 30 -2.72 1.93 -2.16
C PHE A 30 -2.82 0.57 -2.87
N LYS A 31 -1.82 -0.30 -2.69
CA LYS A 31 -1.85 -1.66 -3.25
C LYS A 31 -2.97 -2.50 -2.63
N SER A 32 -3.17 -2.47 -1.32
CA SER A 32 -4.22 -3.27 -0.67
C SER A 32 -5.63 -2.94 -1.16
N VAL A 33 -5.85 -1.72 -1.68
CA VAL A 33 -7.13 -1.30 -2.27
C VAL A 33 -7.21 -1.61 -3.78
N THR A 34 -6.11 -1.44 -4.51
CA THR A 34 -6.12 -1.50 -5.99
C THR A 34 -5.87 -2.89 -6.55
N SER A 35 -5.38 -3.82 -5.73
CA SER A 35 -4.90 -5.14 -6.14
C SER A 35 -5.97 -6.21 -6.31
N ILE A 36 -7.03 -5.85 -7.03
CA ILE A 36 -8.12 -6.76 -7.40
C ILE A 36 -7.61 -7.72 -8.50
N GLU A 37 -7.68 -9.02 -8.23
CA GLU A 37 -7.54 -10.12 -9.22
C GLU A 37 -6.13 -10.41 -9.80
N ARG A 38 -5.04 -9.87 -9.24
CA ARG A 38 -3.68 -10.18 -9.73
C ARG A 38 -2.82 -10.87 -8.66
N VAL A 39 -2.46 -12.13 -8.92
CA VAL A 39 -1.55 -12.93 -8.06
C VAL A 39 -0.22 -12.21 -7.76
N ARG A 40 0.32 -11.45 -8.73
CA ARG A 40 1.57 -10.68 -8.57
C ARG A 40 1.47 -9.54 -7.56
N ASP A 41 0.27 -9.06 -7.27
CA ASP A 41 0.11 -7.93 -6.38
C ASP A 41 0.26 -8.33 -4.91
N ILE A 42 0.00 -9.60 -4.58
CA ILE A 42 0.28 -10.15 -3.25
C ILE A 42 1.79 -10.21 -3.01
N GLU A 43 2.60 -10.60 -4.00
CA GLU A 43 4.07 -10.63 -3.85
C GLU A 43 4.63 -9.24 -3.51
N ASP A 44 4.11 -8.18 -4.14
CA ASP A 44 4.50 -6.80 -3.82
C ASP A 44 4.11 -6.40 -2.39
N LEU A 45 2.91 -6.80 -1.93
CA LEU A 45 2.46 -6.56 -0.56
C LEU A 45 3.32 -7.32 0.46
N ILE A 46 3.72 -8.56 0.15
CA ILE A 46 4.65 -9.35 0.97
C ILE A 46 5.97 -8.60 1.13
N VAL A 47 6.57 -8.16 0.03
CA VAL A 47 7.82 -7.40 0.05
C VAL A 47 7.68 -6.15 0.92
N LEU A 48 6.57 -5.42 0.80
CA LEU A 48 6.33 -4.24 1.62
C LEU A 48 6.27 -4.57 3.12
N VAL A 49 5.53 -5.62 3.50
CA VAL A 49 5.43 -6.08 4.89
C VAL A 49 6.80 -6.47 5.45
N GLU A 50 7.61 -7.20 4.68
CA GLU A 50 8.95 -7.62 5.09
C GLU A 50 9.90 -6.44 5.34
N THR A 51 9.62 -5.27 4.74
CA THR A 51 10.43 -4.08 4.98
C THR A 51 10.21 -3.41 6.35
N GLY A 52 9.24 -3.89 7.13
CA GLY A 52 8.89 -3.35 8.45
C GLY A 52 8.07 -2.07 8.35
N LEU A 53 6.78 -2.22 8.02
CA LEU A 53 5.81 -1.13 7.96
C LEU A 53 5.42 -0.62 9.35
N ASP A 54 5.15 0.68 9.45
CA ASP A 54 4.46 1.26 10.60
C ASP A 54 2.94 1.24 10.41
N TYR A 55 2.28 0.27 11.04
CA TYR A 55 0.84 0.07 10.91
C TYR A 55 0.01 1.17 11.59
N GLU A 56 0.57 1.90 12.56
CA GLU A 56 -0.11 3.05 13.16
C GLU A 56 -0.23 4.19 12.15
N VAL A 57 0.80 4.40 11.32
CA VAL A 57 0.76 5.38 10.24
C VAL A 57 -0.30 5.00 9.21
N ILE A 58 -0.37 3.72 8.83
CA ILE A 58 -1.38 3.20 7.89
C ILE A 58 -2.80 3.43 8.44
N ILE A 59 -3.04 3.07 9.70
CA ILE A 59 -4.35 3.24 10.35
C ILE A 59 -4.73 4.72 10.43
N ARG A 60 -3.82 5.60 10.84
CA ARG A 60 -4.08 7.05 10.90
C ARG A 60 -4.41 7.64 9.53
N GLU A 61 -3.74 7.19 8.48
CA GLU A 61 -4.03 7.67 7.13
C GLU A 61 -5.40 7.16 6.65
N LEU A 62 -5.73 5.89 6.94
CA LEU A 62 -7.09 5.36 6.72
C LEU A 62 -8.15 6.19 7.44
N GLU A 63 -7.97 6.50 8.72
CA GLU A 63 -8.89 7.35 9.50
C GLU A 63 -9.06 8.73 8.87
N ASN A 64 -7.94 9.35 8.49
CA ASN A 64 -7.92 10.67 7.87
C ASN A 64 -8.67 10.67 6.52
N GLN A 65 -8.44 9.67 5.66
CA GLN A 65 -9.12 9.57 4.37
C GLN A 65 -10.61 9.28 4.52
N LEU A 66 -10.99 8.33 5.39
CA LEU A 66 -12.39 8.03 5.68
C LEU A 66 -13.13 9.22 6.28
N SER A 67 -12.46 10.09 7.05
CA SER A 67 -13.05 11.32 7.57
C SER A 67 -13.34 12.38 6.51
N LYS A 68 -12.66 12.31 5.36
CA LYS A 68 -12.79 13.25 4.24
C LYS A 68 -13.77 12.77 3.17
N ASP A 69 -13.89 11.46 3.00
CA ASP A 69 -14.75 10.86 1.99
C ASP A 69 -15.34 9.53 2.50
N ASP A 70 -16.61 9.56 2.90
CA ASP A 70 -17.33 8.38 3.37
C ASP A 70 -17.53 7.32 2.28
N SER A 71 -17.43 7.67 1.00
CA SER A 71 -17.57 6.69 -0.10
C SER A 71 -16.44 5.65 -0.10
N LEU A 72 -15.29 5.99 0.48
CA LEU A 72 -14.13 5.11 0.64
C LEU A 72 -14.42 3.92 1.57
N ARG A 73 -15.46 3.98 2.42
CA ARG A 73 -15.87 2.82 3.24
C ARG A 73 -16.23 1.59 2.41
N SER A 74 -16.67 1.80 1.17
CA SER A 74 -16.95 0.70 0.22
C SER A 74 -15.72 -0.18 -0.09
N LEU A 75 -14.51 0.31 0.22
CA LEU A 75 -13.23 -0.38 0.00
C LEU A 75 -12.81 -1.24 1.19
N ILE A 76 -13.44 -1.09 2.36
CA ILE A 76 -13.08 -1.81 3.59
C ILE A 76 -13.21 -3.34 3.40
N PRO A 77 -14.33 -3.89 2.89
CA PRO A 77 -14.47 -5.35 2.75
C PRO A 77 -13.43 -5.94 1.79
N MET A 78 -13.08 -5.19 0.76
CA MET A 78 -12.06 -5.57 -0.22
C MET A 78 -10.67 -5.58 0.41
N THR A 79 -10.35 -4.56 1.22
CA THR A 79 -9.08 -4.47 1.93
C THR A 79 -8.95 -5.62 2.93
N ILE A 80 -9.99 -5.94 3.70
CA ILE A 80 -10.04 -7.09 4.60
C ILE A 80 -9.71 -8.38 3.84
N HIS A 81 -10.40 -8.62 2.72
CA HIS A 81 -10.15 -9.81 1.90
C HIS A 81 -8.69 -9.92 1.42
N GLN A 82 -8.09 -8.80 1.02
CA GLN A 82 -6.68 -8.78 0.62
C GLN A 82 -5.72 -9.07 1.77
N LEU A 83 -6.01 -8.56 2.97
CA LEU A 83 -5.21 -8.85 4.17
C LEU A 83 -5.32 -10.33 4.58
N ASP A 84 -6.50 -10.94 4.41
CA ASP A 84 -6.68 -12.37 4.67
C ASP A 84 -5.81 -13.20 3.73
N LEU A 85 -5.89 -12.96 2.42
CA LEU A 85 -5.06 -13.64 1.42
C LEU A 85 -3.56 -13.44 1.69
N LEU A 86 -3.16 -12.23 2.10
CA LEU A 86 -1.77 -11.95 2.45
C LEU A 86 -1.33 -12.80 3.64
N MET A 87 -2.11 -12.84 4.72
CA MET A 87 -1.79 -13.65 5.90
C MET A 87 -1.85 -15.16 5.65
N GLU A 88 -2.65 -15.63 4.70
CA GLU A 88 -2.61 -17.03 4.25
C GLU A 88 -1.26 -17.41 3.62
N GLN A 89 -0.60 -16.47 2.93
CA GLN A 89 0.68 -16.72 2.25
C GLN A 89 1.90 -16.60 3.19
N ILE A 90 1.94 -15.56 4.03
CA ILE A 90 3.13 -15.27 4.87
C ILE A 90 2.94 -15.61 6.34
N GLY A 91 1.75 -16.09 6.72
CA GLY A 91 1.38 -16.32 8.10
C GLY A 91 1.02 -15.03 8.83
N THR A 92 0.84 -15.16 10.13
CA THR A 92 0.32 -14.09 10.98
C THR A 92 1.39 -13.07 11.34
N VAL A 93 1.16 -11.80 10.94
CA VAL A 93 1.99 -10.65 11.31
C VAL A 93 1.21 -9.77 12.28
N LYS A 94 1.80 -9.43 13.43
CA LYS A 94 1.12 -8.64 14.48
C LYS A 94 0.52 -7.33 13.94
N GLY A 95 1.25 -6.63 13.07
CA GLY A 95 0.77 -5.40 12.46
C GLY A 95 -0.41 -5.61 11.50
N LEU A 96 -0.42 -6.70 10.73
CA LEU A 96 -1.55 -7.06 9.87
C LEU A 96 -2.79 -7.42 10.70
N ILE A 97 -2.62 -8.15 11.81
CA ILE A 97 -3.73 -8.41 12.74
C ILE A 97 -4.30 -7.08 13.25
N HIS A 98 -3.45 -6.17 13.69
CA HIS A 98 -3.89 -4.90 14.26
C HIS A 98 -4.69 -4.07 13.23
N LEU A 99 -4.19 -4.02 11.99
CA LEU A 99 -4.91 -3.38 10.89
C LEU A 99 -6.24 -4.08 10.58
N MET A 100 -6.28 -5.41 10.61
CA MET A 100 -7.50 -6.19 10.39
C MET A 100 -8.55 -5.91 11.47
N GLU A 101 -8.16 -5.92 12.76
CA GLU A 101 -9.04 -5.60 13.89
C GLU A 101 -9.62 -4.19 13.75
N TYR A 102 -8.80 -3.22 13.34
CA TYR A 102 -9.26 -1.87 13.07
C TYR A 102 -10.32 -1.81 11.96
N LEU A 103 -10.11 -2.53 10.84
CA LEU A 103 -11.04 -2.56 9.72
C LEU A 103 -12.36 -3.27 10.06
N ILE A 104 -12.30 -4.42 10.73
CA ILE A 104 -13.50 -5.17 11.16
C ILE A 104 -14.32 -4.38 12.18
N GLY A 105 -13.68 -3.60 13.07
CA GLY A 105 -14.37 -2.73 14.01
C GLY A 105 -15.15 -1.57 13.36
N ARG A 106 -15.06 -1.40 12.04
CA ARG A 106 -15.69 -0.32 11.26
C ARG A 106 -16.73 -0.82 10.24
N ASP A 107 -16.93 -2.12 10.11
CA ASP A 107 -17.98 -2.76 9.27
C ASP A 107 -19.38 -2.72 9.94
#